data_AF-A0A6J4QNP8-F1
#
_entry.id   AF-A0A6J4QNP8-F1
#
_cell.length_a   1.000
_cell.length_b   1.000
_cell.length_c   1.000
_cell.angle_alpha   90.00
_cell.angle_beta   90.00
_cell.angle_gamma   90.00
#
_symmetry.space_group_name_H-M   'P 1'
#
loop_
_entity.id
_entity.type
_entity.pdbx_description
1 polymer ?
#
loop_
_entity_poly.entity_id
_entity_poly.type
_entity_poly.pdbx_seq_one_letter_code
_entity_poly.pdbx_strand_id
1 'polypeptide(L)' 'MVRRLKSDKGYSQERFAEVCRIDRLYMGMIERGEVSVTLVVIAKLAGGLELSLSALVQEMEQDSDNPQGK' A
#
# COMPACT_ATOMS: atom_id res chain seq x y z
N MET A 1 0.15 7.01 0.70
CA MET A 1 0.23 5.98 1.76
C MET A 1 1.15 4.80 1.45
N VAL A 2 0.76 3.87 0.55
CA VAL A 2 1.41 2.54 0.39
C VAL A 2 2.92 2.62 0.15
N ARG A 3 3.38 3.54 -0.71
CA ARG A 3 4.81 3.73 -1.01
C ARG A 3 5.62 4.08 0.24
N ARG A 4 5.08 4.94 1.12
CA ARG A 4 5.72 5.36 2.37
C ARG A 4 5.88 4.16 3.30
N LEU A 5 4.77 3.51 3.65
CA LEU A 5 4.76 2.35 4.56
C LEU A 5 5.66 1.21 4.06
N LYS A 6 5.66 0.95 2.75
CA LYS A 6 6.57 -0.02 2.14
C LYS A 6 8.04 0.37 2.36
N SER A 7 8.38 1.63 2.13
CA SER A 7 9.75 2.13 2.26
C SER A 7 10.22 2.10 3.72
N ASP A 8 9.33 2.40 4.67
CA ASP A 8 9.61 2.31 6.11
C ASP A 8 9.89 0.88 6.56
N LYS A 9 9.29 -0.11 5.88
CA LYS A 9 9.59 -1.54 6.05
C LYS A 9 10.86 -2.01 5.30
N GLY A 10 11.53 -1.12 4.58
CA GLY A 10 12.76 -1.43 3.83
C GLY A 10 12.54 -2.25 2.55
N TYR A 11 11.29 -2.37 2.07
CA TYR A 11 11.02 -3.14 0.86
C TYR A 11 11.26 -2.34 -0.42
N SER A 12 11.90 -2.97 -1.41
CA SER A 12 11.82 -2.51 -2.79
C SER A 12 10.39 -2.73 -3.33
N GLN A 13 10.02 -2.03 -4.41
CA GLN A 13 8.69 -2.23 -5.04
C GLN A 13 8.51 -3.68 -5.54
N GLU A 14 9.54 -4.23 -6.18
CA GLU A 14 9.54 -5.60 -6.67
C GLU A 14 9.38 -6.60 -5.52
N ARG A 15 10.17 -6.44 -4.46
CA ARG A 15 10.09 -7.31 -3.30
C ARG A 15 8.73 -7.24 -2.62
N PHE A 16 8.16 -6.05 -2.51
CA PHE A 16 6.85 -5.86 -1.88
C PHE A 16 5.71 -6.45 -2.73
N ALA A 17 5.79 -6.33 -4.05
CA ALA A 17 4.84 -6.94 -4.98
C ALA A 17 4.83 -8.47 -4.83
N GLU A 18 6.01 -9.09 -4.74
CA GLU A 18 6.15 -10.53 -4.46
C GLU A 18 5.52 -10.93 -3.12
N VAL A 19 5.86 -10.22 -2.04
CA VAL A 19 5.34 -10.47 -0.69
C VAL A 19 3.81 -10.40 -0.68
N CYS A 20 3.24 -9.38 -1.32
CA CYS A 20 1.80 -9.20 -1.41
C CYS A 20 1.12 -10.13 -2.43
N ARG A 21 1.89 -10.86 -3.26
CA ARG A 21 1.40 -11.63 -4.41
C ARG A 21 0.52 -10.77 -5.33
N ILE A 22 1.08 -9.63 -5.72
CA ILE A 22 0.50 -8.63 -6.60
C ILE A 22 1.48 -8.43 -7.77
N ASP A 23 0.96 -8.23 -8.97
CA ASP A 23 1.80 -7.92 -10.13
C ASP A 23 2.60 -6.62 -9.90
N ARG A 24 3.86 -6.59 -10.35
CA ARG A 24 4.75 -5.45 -10.11
C ARG A 24 4.23 -4.14 -10.74
N LEU A 25 3.66 -4.22 -11.94
CA LEU A 25 3.07 -3.04 -12.59
C LEU A 25 1.82 -2.59 -11.84
N TYR A 26 0.99 -3.52 -11.38
CA TYR A 26 -0.17 -3.21 -10.56
C TYR A 26 0.23 -2.55 -9.23
N MET A 27 1.25 -3.07 -8.54
CA MET A 27 1.82 -2.43 -7.34
C MET A 27 2.27 -1.00 -7.61
N GLY A 28 2.91 -0.75 -8.76
CA GLY A 28 3.29 0.59 -9.18
C GLY A 28 2.10 1.54 -9.36
N MET A 29 1.01 1.07 -9.99
CA MET A 29 -0.22 1.86 -10.14
C MET A 29 -0.88 2.16 -8.79
N ILE A 30 -0.87 1.19 -7.86
CA ILE A 30 -1.38 1.36 -6.49
C ILE A 30 -0.58 2.43 -5.74
N GLU A 31 0.75 2.37 -5.80
CA GLU A 31 1.63 3.33 -5.10
C GLU A 31 1.46 4.77 -5.61
N ARG A 32 1.05 4.95 -6.86
CA ARG A 32 0.77 6.26 -7.49
C ARG A 32 -0.69 6.69 -7.37
N GLY A 33 -1.57 5.84 -6.86
CA GLY A 33 -3.01 6.14 -6.73
C GLY A 33 -3.76 6.16 -8.07
N GLU A 34 -3.26 5.46 -9.10
CA GLU A 34 -3.84 5.45 -10.45
C GLU A 34 -5.05 4.49 -10.58
N VAL A 35 -5.26 3.62 -9.57
CA VAL A 35 -6.25 2.56 -9.61
C VAL A 35 -6.99 2.47 -8.28
N SER A 36 -8.30 2.22 -8.36
CA SER A 36 -9.09 1.80 -7.20
C SER A 36 -8.88 0.31 -6.94
N VAL A 37 -8.55 -0.03 -5.70
CA VAL A 37 -8.27 -1.42 -5.29
C VAL A 37 -9.45 -2.04 -4.55
N THR A 38 -9.61 -3.35 -4.66
CA THR A 38 -10.62 -4.08 -3.89
C THR A 38 -10.16 -4.31 -2.46
N LEU A 39 -11.11 -4.60 -1.55
CA LEU A 39 -10.79 -4.95 -0.16
C LEU A 39 -9.81 -6.14 -0.05
N VAL A 40 -9.89 -7.11 -0.96
CA VAL A 40 -8.97 -8.26 -1.02
C VAL A 40 -7.53 -7.81 -1.29
N VAL A 41 -7.35 -6.83 -2.18
CA VAL A 41 -6.02 -6.25 -2.45
C VAL A 41 -5.53 -5.47 -1.24
N ILE A 42 -6.39 -4.68 -0.59
CA ILE A 42 -6.02 -3.96 0.65
C ILE A 42 -5.60 -4.95 1.74
N ALA A 43 -6.30 -6.07 1.91
CA ALA A 43 -5.93 -7.11 2.87
C ALA A 43 -4.57 -7.76 2.56
N LYS A 44 -4.23 -7.97 1.28
CA LYS A 44 -2.90 -8.43 0.86
C LYS A 44 -1.81 -7.42 1.20
N LEU A 45 -2.06 -6.14 0.95
CA LEU A 45 -1.13 -5.05 1.28
C LEU A 45 -0.91 -4.97 2.80
N ALA A 46 -1.98 -5.04 3.59
CA ALA A 46 -1.89 -5.07 5.05
C ALA A 46 -1.03 -6.24 5.54
N GLY A 47 -1.26 -7.44 4.98
CA GLY A 47 -0.45 -8.62 5.28
C GLY A 47 1.03 -8.43 4.93
N GLY A 48 1.34 -7.85 3.76
CA GLY A 48 2.72 -7.57 3.36
C GLY A 48 3.39 -6.46 4.18
N LEU A 49 2.61 -5.54 4.75
CA LEU A 49 3.08 -4.50 5.67
C LEU A 49 3.11 -4.96 7.13
N GLU A 50 2.70 -6.20 7.42
CA GLU A 50 2.55 -6.71 8.79
C GLU A 50 1.64 -5.82 9.65
N LEU A 51 0.59 -5.29 9.04
CA LEU A 51 -0.44 -4.49 9.69
C LEU A 51 -1.75 -5.26 9.73
N SER A 52 -2.59 -4.98 10.73
CA SER A 52 -4.00 -5.34 10.62
C SER A 52 -4.65 -4.53 9.50
N LEU A 53 -5.71 -5.09 8.90
CA LEU A 53 -6.49 -4.36 7.90
C LEU A 53 -7.04 -3.04 8.45
N SER A 54 -7.48 -3.03 9.72
CA SER A 54 -7.98 -1.81 10.38
C SER A 54 -6.89 -0.74 10.54
N ALA A 55 -5.67 -1.12 10.89
CA ALA A 55 -4.56 -0.18 11.01
C ALA A 55 -4.22 0.43 9.65
N LEU A 56 -4.21 -0.37 8.57
CA LEU A 56 -3.98 0.15 7.22
C LEU A 56 -5.10 1.11 6.78
N VAL A 57 -6.35 0.83 7.10
CA VAL A 57 -7.47 1.73 6.80
C VAL A 57 -7.33 3.05 7.58
N GLN A 58 -6.95 3.00 8.86
CA GLN A 58 -6.71 4.19 9.65
C GLN A 58 -5.59 5.06 9.06
N GLU A 59 -4.51 4.45 8.57
CA GLU A 59 -3.47 5.15 7.82
C GLU A 59 -4.04 5.82 6.55
N MET A 60 -4.91 5.13 5.80
CA MET A 60 -5.55 5.71 4.60
C MET A 60 -6.43 6.93 4.93
N GLU A 61 -7.15 6.92 6.05
CA GLU A 61 -7.96 8.05 6.51
C GLU A 61 -7.07 9.26 6.87
N GLN A 62 -5.96 9.03 7.57
CA GLN A 62 -5.02 10.10 7.94
C GLN A 62 -4.35 10.77 6.73
N ASP A 63 -4.02 10.00 5.69
CA ASP A 63 -3.48 10.56 4.42
C ASP A 63 -4.55 11.37 3.66
N SER A 64 -5.83 11.01 3.80
CA SER A 64 -6.94 11.74 3.15
C SER A 64 -7.15 13.13 3.74
N ASP A 65 -6.77 13.32 5.01
CA ASP A 65 -6.82 14.60 5.72
C ASP A 65 -5.54 15.45 5.54
N ASN A 66 -4.51 14.95 4.85
CA ASN A 66 -3.26 15.67 4.59
C ASN A 66 -2.96 15.84 3.08
N PRO A 67 -3.51 16.87 2.42
CA PRO A 67 -3.38 17.07 0.97
C PRO A 67 -1.98 17.45 0.47
N GLN A 68 -0.96 17.53 1.32
CA GLN A 68 0.40 17.92 0.94
C GLN A 68 1.34 16.70 0.87
N GLY A 69 1.29 16.02 -0.27
CA GLY A 69 2.23 14.96 -0.64
C GLY A 69 2.30 14.81 -2.16
N LYS A 70 2.57 15.92 -2.87
CA LYS A 70 3.10 15.87 -4.25
C LYS A 70 4.60 15.69 -4.22
#